data_AF-A0A516RFL1-F1
#
_entry.id   AF-A0A516RFL1-F1
#
_cell.length_a   1.000
_cell.length_b   1.000
_cell.length_c   1.000
_cell.angle_alpha   90.00
_cell.angle_beta   90.00
_cell.angle_gamma   90.00
#
_symmetry.space_group_name_H-M   'P 1'
#
loop_
_entity.id
_entity.type
_entity.pdbx_description
1 polymer ?
#
loop_
_entity_poly.entity_id
_entity_poly.type
_entity_poly.pdbx_seq_one_letter_code
_entity_poly.pdbx_strand_id
1 'polypeptide(L)'
;MTTDGVPVRCPVCRHEQAYAPPAFPCSCGAPVVPPVVYGAAATPVTERSWADDWVTVRCGACGREADWPQPEVGCACGAVLRIPVRTEAVSPPGPGPAAPQPPAPVAVPVPRPAFRPVPVRSARDAVTTAALYLRWLGYADVRDAVAGPEGRAPSGARLTARGVLAHVEPSARPASLRDLECAWLTALTHEVTCVCFALSDFTPEACERAAELGVPLFRIELDGVPAALNGAADELAARGA
;
A
#
# COMPACT_ATOMS: atom_id res chain seq x y z
N MET A 1 37.87 8.12 -1.66
CA MET A 1 36.42 8.08 -1.94
C MET A 1 35.88 6.87 -1.20
N THR A 2 35.36 7.06 0.00
CA THR A 2 34.77 5.99 0.81
C THR A 2 33.46 5.59 0.15
N THR A 3 33.45 4.42 -0.48
CA THR A 3 32.25 3.79 -1.02
C THR A 3 31.34 3.48 0.17
N ASP A 4 30.33 4.32 0.39
CA ASP A 4 29.37 4.15 1.48
C ASP A 4 28.41 3.01 1.08
N GLY A 5 28.79 1.77 1.41
CA GLY A 5 28.03 0.58 1.02
C GLY A 5 28.72 -0.73 1.36
N VAL A 6 27.93 -1.79 1.53
CA VAL A 6 28.39 -3.15 1.81
C VAL A 6 28.79 -3.83 0.49
N PRO A 7 30.00 -4.41 0.38
CA PRO A 7 30.38 -5.15 -0.82
C PRO A 7 29.55 -6.44 -0.92
N VAL A 8 28.94 -6.63 -2.09
CA VAL A 8 28.12 -7.80 -2.43
C VAL A 8 28.71 -8.45 -3.67
N ARG A 9 28.97 -9.75 -3.60
CA ARG A 9 29.48 -10.54 -4.72
C ARG A 9 28.38 -11.41 -5.30
N CYS A 10 28.16 -11.29 -6.61
CA CYS A 10 27.20 -12.13 -7.32
C CYS A 10 27.70 -13.58 -7.40
N PRO A 11 26.97 -14.59 -6.89
CA PRO A 11 27.36 -15.99 -7.03
C PRO A 11 27.27 -16.51 -8.47
N VAL A 12 26.53 -15.83 -9.37
CA VAL A 12 26.36 -16.22 -10.78
C VAL A 12 27.53 -15.76 -11.63
N CYS A 13 27.82 -14.46 -11.67
CA CYS A 13 28.87 -13.89 -12.53
C CYS A 13 30.14 -13.46 -11.78
N ARG A 14 30.17 -13.59 -10.45
CA ARG A 14 31.27 -13.17 -9.55
C ARG A 14 31.59 -11.67 -9.53
N HIS A 15 30.78 -10.83 -10.18
CA HIS A 15 30.90 -9.38 -10.11
C HIS A 15 30.68 -8.88 -8.68
N GLU A 16 31.51 -7.94 -8.24
CA GLU A 16 31.40 -7.28 -6.93
C GLU A 16 30.82 -5.87 -7.11
N GLN A 17 29.82 -5.55 -6.28
CA GLN A 17 29.12 -4.28 -6.31
C GLN A 17 28.84 -3.78 -4.89
N ALA A 18 28.74 -2.47 -4.71
CA ALA A 18 28.36 -1.89 -3.42
C ALA A 18 26.83 -1.87 -3.28
N TYR A 19 26.34 -2.27 -2.11
CA TYR A 19 24.93 -2.19 -1.72
C TYR A 19 24.77 -1.32 -0.49
N ALA A 20 24.00 -0.24 -0.61
CA ALA A 20 23.63 0.62 0.51
C ALA A 20 22.19 0.27 0.94
N PRO A 21 21.98 -0.34 2.13
CA PRO A 21 20.64 -0.67 2.58
C PRO A 21 19.80 0.61 2.82
N PRO A 22 18.56 0.68 2.31
CA PRO A 22 17.69 1.83 2.53
C PRO A 22 17.25 1.93 4.00
N ALA A 23 17.09 3.16 4.48
CA ALA A 23 16.52 3.44 5.80
C ALA A 23 15.00 3.65 5.67
N PHE A 24 14.22 2.97 6.50
CA PHE A 24 12.77 3.11 6.56
C PHE A 24 12.30 3.72 7.88
N PRO A 25 11.22 4.52 7.90
CA PRO A 25 10.75 5.18 9.11
C PRO A 25 10.01 4.19 10.02
N CYS A 26 10.52 3.96 11.23
CA CYS A 26 9.75 3.26 12.27
C CYS A 26 8.53 4.09 12.68
N SER A 27 7.51 3.43 13.22
CA SER A 27 6.36 4.09 13.86
C SER A 27 6.72 5.09 14.98
N CYS A 28 7.93 5.00 15.57
CA CYS A 28 8.44 5.98 16.54
C CYS A 28 9.16 7.18 15.89
N GLY A 29 9.30 7.22 14.57
CA GLY A 29 9.98 8.25 13.79
C GLY A 29 11.49 8.00 13.57
N ALA A 30 12.10 7.04 14.25
CA ALA A 30 13.50 6.70 14.05
C ALA A 30 13.73 5.93 12.73
N PRO A 31 14.81 6.22 11.98
CA PRO A 31 15.17 5.43 10.81
C PRO A 31 15.63 4.03 11.24
N VAL A 32 15.14 3.00 10.55
CA VAL A 32 15.55 1.61 10.72
C VAL A 32 16.21 1.16 9.42
N VAL A 33 17.46 0.73 9.52
CA VAL A 33 18.23 0.14 8.42
C VAL A 33 18.36 -1.34 8.71
N PRO A 34 17.88 -2.24 7.83
CA PRO A 34 18.06 -3.68 8.02
C PRO A 34 19.55 -4.03 8.20
N PRO A 35 19.92 -4.76 9.27
CA PRO A 35 21.32 -5.03 9.59
C PRO A 35 21.91 -6.07 8.64
N VAL A 36 22.35 -5.63 7.47
CA VAL A 36 22.99 -6.49 6.47
C VAL A 36 24.28 -7.14 7.00
N VAL A 37 24.50 -8.41 6.66
CA VAL A 37 25.68 -9.17 7.07
C VAL A 37 26.82 -8.90 6.10
N TYR A 38 27.85 -8.19 6.57
CA TYR A 38 29.09 -7.99 5.82
C TYR A 38 29.75 -9.32 5.46
N GLY A 39 30.08 -9.51 4.18
CA GLY A 39 30.85 -10.66 3.68
C GLY A 39 30.08 -11.99 3.57
N ALA A 40 28.82 -12.05 3.98
CA ALA A 40 28.00 -13.23 3.74
C ALA A 40 27.57 -13.33 2.27
N ALA A 41 27.47 -14.56 1.77
CA ALA A 41 27.12 -14.82 0.38
C ALA A 41 25.67 -14.42 0.10
N ALA A 42 25.46 -13.55 -0.88
CA ALA A 42 24.13 -13.23 -1.37
C ALA A 42 23.54 -14.42 -2.14
N THR A 43 22.23 -14.63 -2.01
CA THR A 43 21.54 -15.77 -2.65
C THR A 43 20.78 -15.31 -3.89
N PRO A 44 20.84 -16.04 -5.01
CA PRO A 44 20.01 -15.73 -6.17
C PRO A 44 18.52 -15.92 -5.85
N VAL A 45 17.70 -14.97 -6.25
CA VAL A 45 16.25 -15.12 -6.23
C VAL A 45 15.81 -15.90 -7.46
N THR A 46 15.49 -17.17 -7.27
CA THR A 46 14.89 -18.02 -8.32
C THR A 46 13.37 -18.11 -8.18
N GLU A 47 12.84 -17.87 -6.97
CA GLU A 47 11.43 -17.94 -6.63
C GLU A 47 11.08 -16.86 -5.59
N ARG A 48 9.84 -16.36 -5.65
CA ARG A 48 9.27 -15.39 -4.71
C ARG A 48 8.16 -16.06 -3.92
N SER A 49 8.27 -15.98 -2.59
CA SER A 49 7.21 -16.32 -1.67
C SER A 49 6.97 -15.12 -0.77
N TRP A 50 5.73 -14.94 -0.30
CA TRP A 50 5.41 -13.82 0.59
C TRP A 50 6.23 -13.88 1.89
N ALA A 51 6.59 -15.07 2.37
CA ALA A 51 7.43 -15.23 3.55
C ALA A 51 8.90 -14.84 3.32
N ASP A 52 9.42 -14.99 2.09
CA ASP A 52 10.82 -14.69 1.75
C ASP A 52 11.06 -13.21 1.38
N ASP A 53 9.98 -12.45 1.20
CA ASP A 53 10.03 -11.04 0.79
C ASP A 53 10.13 -10.09 2.00
N TRP A 54 10.04 -10.61 3.23
CA TRP A 54 10.08 -9.83 4.48
C TRP A 54 11.17 -10.32 5.45
N VAL A 55 11.74 -9.37 6.21
CA VAL A 55 12.65 -9.63 7.33
C VAL A 55 12.20 -8.85 8.57
N THR A 56 12.10 -9.54 9.70
CA THR A 56 11.80 -8.90 10.98
C THR A 56 13.05 -8.21 11.52
N VAL A 57 12.96 -6.89 11.73
CA VAL A 57 14.06 -6.07 12.27
C VAL A 57 13.58 -5.29 13.48
N ARG A 58 14.42 -5.28 14.52
CA ARG A 58 14.18 -4.52 15.75
C ARG A 58 14.67 -3.07 15.61
N CYS A 59 13.82 -2.11 15.96
CA CYS A 59 14.21 -0.71 16.02
C CYS A 59 15.18 -0.47 17.20
N GLY A 60 16.37 0.08 16.93
CA GLY A 60 17.34 0.42 17.97
C GLY A 60 16.90 1.53 18.94
N ALA A 61 15.91 2.35 18.55
CA ALA A 61 15.42 3.46 19.37
C ALA A 61 14.27 3.06 20.32
N CYS A 62 13.25 2.36 19.81
CA CYS A 62 12.06 1.99 20.59
C CYS A 62 11.96 0.49 20.92
N GLY A 63 12.85 -0.33 20.37
CA GLY A 63 12.88 -1.78 20.62
C GLY A 63 11.75 -2.57 19.95
N ARG A 64 10.87 -1.92 19.16
CA ARG A 64 9.79 -2.59 18.44
C ARG A 64 10.33 -3.43 17.29
N GLU A 65 9.87 -4.66 17.19
CA GLU A 65 10.05 -5.52 16.02
C GLU A 65 8.94 -5.27 15.01
N ALA A 66 9.31 -5.21 13.74
CA ALA A 66 8.40 -5.06 12.63
C ALA A 66 9.00 -5.74 11.40
N ASP A 67 8.14 -6.14 10.47
CA ASP A 67 8.56 -6.73 9.20
C ASP A 67 8.91 -5.62 8.20
N TRP A 68 10.06 -5.78 7.57
CA TRP A 68 10.60 -4.84 6.59
C TRP A 68 10.96 -5.57 5.30
N PRO A 69 10.93 -4.89 4.14
CA PRO A 69 11.25 -5.53 2.87
C PRO A 69 12.65 -6.17 2.91
N GLN A 70 12.73 -7.43 2.47
CA GLN A 70 14.00 -8.14 2.36
C GLN A 70 14.94 -7.40 1.40
N PRO A 71 16.17 -7.04 1.83
CA PRO A 71 17.15 -6.38 0.99
C PRO A 71 17.50 -7.19 -0.27
N GLU A 72 17.21 -6.62 -1.45
CA GLU A 72 17.55 -7.21 -2.75
C GLU A 72 18.35 -6.23 -3.62
N VAL A 73 19.23 -6.77 -4.48
CA VAL A 73 19.97 -5.99 -5.47
C VAL A 73 20.07 -6.72 -6.80
N GLY A 74 19.85 -6.00 -7.91
CA GLY A 74 20.10 -6.51 -9.25
C GLY A 74 21.59 -6.52 -9.56
N CYS A 75 22.06 -7.57 -10.22
CA CYS A 75 23.38 -7.65 -10.80
C CYS A 75 23.30 -7.40 -12.32
N ALA A 76 24.35 -6.82 -12.91
CA ALA A 76 24.43 -6.56 -14.35
C ALA A 76 24.31 -7.83 -15.23
N CYS A 77 24.54 -9.02 -14.67
CA CYS A 77 24.33 -10.29 -15.38
C CYS A 77 22.87 -10.75 -15.44
N GLY A 78 21.93 -9.98 -14.86
CA GLY A 78 20.50 -10.29 -14.84
C GLY A 78 20.02 -11.05 -13.59
N ALA A 79 20.92 -11.45 -12.69
CA ALA A 79 20.54 -12.09 -11.43
C ALA A 79 20.03 -11.06 -10.41
N VAL A 80 18.95 -11.38 -9.69
CA VAL A 80 18.54 -10.65 -8.48
C VAL A 80 19.10 -11.38 -7.27
N LEU A 81 19.77 -10.65 -6.37
CA LEU A 81 20.47 -11.19 -5.22
C LEU A 81 19.79 -10.71 -3.92
N ARG A 82 19.42 -11.65 -3.06
CA ARG A 82 19.00 -11.35 -1.67
C ARG A 82 20.23 -11.14 -0.80
N ILE A 83 20.26 -10.02 -0.10
CA ILE A 83 21.35 -9.65 0.81
C ILE A 83 21.00 -10.19 2.20
N PRO A 84 21.89 -11.00 2.80
CA PRO A 84 21.64 -11.58 4.11
C PRO A 84 21.54 -10.49 5.18
N VAL A 85 20.53 -10.59 6.03
CA VAL A 85 20.30 -9.72 7.19
C VAL A 85 20.57 -10.51 8.46
N ARG A 86 21.16 -9.88 9.47
CA ARG A 86 21.31 -10.46 10.81
C ARG A 86 19.93 -10.55 11.45
N THR A 87 19.31 -11.72 11.39
CA THR A 87 18.18 -12.05 12.24
C THR A 87 18.74 -12.64 13.54
N GLU A 88 18.36 -12.09 14.69
CA GLU A 88 18.52 -12.83 15.94
C GLU A 88 17.55 -14.01 15.86
N ALA A 89 18.07 -15.23 15.78
CA ALA A 89 17.27 -16.44 15.72
C ALA A 89 16.48 -16.59 17.03
N VAL A 90 15.24 -16.11 17.03
CA VAL A 90 14.26 -16.43 18.06
C VAL A 90 13.80 -17.85 17.81
N SER A 91 14.13 -18.76 18.72
CA SER A 91 13.48 -20.07 18.80
C SER A 91 11.96 -19.88 18.84
N PRO A 92 11.17 -20.74 18.17
CA PRO A 92 9.72 -20.62 18.20
C PRO A 92 9.26 -20.58 19.66
N PRO A 93 8.43 -19.60 20.08
CA PRO A 93 7.88 -19.61 21.41
C PRO A 93 7.01 -20.87 21.55
N GLY A 94 7.37 -21.74 22.49
CA GLY A 94 6.52 -22.85 22.89
C GLY A 94 5.15 -22.32 23.34
N PRO A 95 4.07 -23.11 23.19
CA PRO A 95 2.73 -22.68 23.55
C PRO A 95 2.64 -22.49 25.07
N GLY A 96 2.88 -21.27 25.54
CA GLY A 96 2.55 -20.84 26.89
C GLY A 96 1.04 -20.67 27.00
N PRO A 97 0.40 -21.06 28.11
CA PRO A 97 -1.03 -20.95 28.27
C PRO A 97 -1.44 -19.48 28.25
N ALA A 98 -2.20 -19.10 27.22
CA ALA A 98 -2.78 -17.78 27.10
C ALA A 98 -3.73 -17.53 28.28
N ALA A 99 -3.38 -16.58 29.14
CA ALA A 99 -4.34 -16.02 30.08
C ALA A 99 -5.46 -15.32 29.27
N PRO A 100 -6.74 -15.44 29.67
CA PRO A 100 -7.84 -14.79 28.97
C PRO A 100 -7.64 -13.27 29.00
N GLN A 101 -7.33 -12.68 27.86
CA GLN A 101 -7.40 -11.22 27.71
C GLN A 101 -8.88 -10.83 27.70
N PRO A 102 -9.32 -9.88 28.54
CA PRO A 102 -10.68 -9.38 28.46
C PRO A 102 -10.90 -8.76 27.06
N PRO A 103 -12.06 -9.01 26.42
CA PRO A 103 -12.33 -8.46 25.10
C PRO A 103 -12.22 -6.93 25.17
N ALA A 104 -11.44 -6.37 24.25
CA ALA A 104 -11.42 -4.93 24.03
C ALA A 104 -12.86 -4.47 23.79
N PRO A 105 -13.31 -3.35 24.40
CA PRO A 105 -14.65 -2.86 24.18
C PRO A 105 -14.80 -2.57 22.68
N VAL A 106 -15.76 -3.27 22.06
CA VAL A 106 -16.21 -2.96 20.70
C VAL A 106 -16.61 -1.50 20.70
N ALA A 107 -15.85 -0.67 20.00
CA ALA A 107 -16.14 0.75 19.88
C ALA A 107 -17.54 0.87 19.23
N VAL A 108 -18.49 1.38 20.01
CA VAL A 108 -19.84 1.65 19.51
C VAL A 108 -19.71 2.69 18.40
N PRO A 109 -20.26 2.46 17.19
CA PRO A 109 -20.15 3.42 16.11
C PRO A 109 -20.79 4.74 16.56
N VAL A 110 -19.98 5.79 16.68
CA VAL A 110 -20.53 7.15 16.78
C VAL A 110 -21.24 7.40 15.45
N PRO A 111 -22.53 7.75 15.44
CA PRO A 111 -23.25 7.99 14.20
C PRO A 111 -22.52 9.07 13.40
N ARG A 112 -22.05 8.69 12.21
CA ARG A 112 -21.33 9.60 11.32
C ARG A 112 -22.28 10.74 10.93
N PRO A 113 -21.83 12.01 10.98
CA PRO A 113 -22.67 13.14 10.57
C PRO A 113 -23.07 12.96 9.10
N ALA A 114 -24.16 13.57 8.65
CA ALA A 114 -24.52 13.52 7.22
C ALA A 114 -23.39 14.11 6.35
N PHE A 115 -23.12 13.46 5.21
CA PHE A 115 -22.17 13.98 4.23
C PHE A 115 -22.65 15.33 3.70
N ARG A 116 -21.74 16.29 3.54
CA ARG A 116 -22.03 17.64 3.03
C ARG A 116 -21.45 17.79 1.63
N PRO A 117 -22.24 17.53 0.58
CA PRO A 117 -21.73 17.56 -0.79
C PRO A 117 -21.45 18.98 -1.27
N VAL A 118 -20.55 19.09 -2.24
CA VAL A 118 -20.27 20.32 -2.99
C VAL A 118 -20.50 20.02 -4.47
N PRO A 119 -21.24 20.86 -5.22
CA PRO A 119 -21.50 20.60 -6.63
C PRO A 119 -20.23 20.42 -7.46
N VAL A 120 -20.23 19.43 -8.35
CA VAL A 120 -19.08 19.07 -9.18
C VAL A 120 -19.20 19.76 -10.53
N ARG A 121 -18.26 20.65 -10.84
CA ARG A 121 -18.25 21.43 -12.10
C ARG A 121 -17.04 21.13 -12.98
N SER A 122 -16.07 20.42 -12.44
CA SER A 122 -14.79 20.14 -13.09
C SER A 122 -14.19 18.81 -12.63
N ALA A 123 -13.22 18.33 -13.38
CA ALA A 123 -12.41 17.16 -13.00
C ALA A 123 -11.73 17.34 -11.64
N ARG A 124 -11.31 18.57 -11.30
CA ARG A 124 -10.72 18.88 -9.98
C ARG A 124 -11.73 18.76 -8.86
N ASP A 125 -12.98 19.15 -9.11
CA ASP A 125 -14.06 19.03 -8.13
C ASP A 125 -14.41 17.56 -7.88
N ALA A 126 -14.32 16.70 -8.90
CA ALA A 126 -14.50 15.26 -8.75
C ALA A 126 -13.43 14.66 -7.82
N VAL A 127 -12.15 14.97 -8.03
CA VAL A 127 -11.06 14.52 -7.13
C VAL A 127 -11.24 15.07 -5.71
N THR A 128 -11.64 16.34 -5.59
CA THR A 128 -11.92 16.97 -4.29
C THR A 128 -13.08 16.28 -3.58
N THR A 129 -14.13 15.91 -4.32
CA THR A 129 -15.30 15.20 -3.80
C THR A 129 -14.92 13.82 -3.28
N ALA A 130 -14.13 13.05 -4.03
CA ALA A 130 -13.60 11.76 -3.57
C ALA A 130 -12.77 11.93 -2.28
N ALA A 131 -11.91 12.95 -2.21
CA ALA A 131 -11.12 13.21 -1.00
C ALA A 131 -11.98 13.59 0.21
N LEU A 132 -13.02 14.41 0.03
CA LEU A 132 -13.97 14.77 1.09
C LEU A 132 -14.78 13.56 1.54
N TYR A 133 -15.18 12.71 0.61
CA TYR A 133 -15.94 11.49 0.91
C TYR A 133 -15.10 10.48 1.70
N LEU A 134 -13.84 10.26 1.32
CA LEU A 134 -12.92 9.40 2.08
C LEU A 134 -12.69 9.91 3.52
N ARG A 135 -12.55 11.23 3.70
CA ARG A 135 -12.47 11.84 5.03
C ARG A 135 -13.73 11.62 5.85
N TRP A 136 -14.89 11.73 5.21
CA TRP A 136 -16.18 11.45 5.83
C TRP A 136 -16.35 9.96 6.21
N LEU A 137 -15.79 9.04 5.42
CA LEU A 137 -15.73 7.62 5.77
C LEU A 137 -14.85 7.34 6.98
N GLY A 138 -13.92 8.24 7.33
CA GLY A 138 -13.03 8.12 8.48
C GLY A 138 -11.55 8.00 8.14
N TYR A 139 -11.19 8.04 6.85
CA TYR A 139 -9.79 8.03 6.44
C TYR A 139 -9.14 9.40 6.70
N ALA A 140 -8.25 9.45 7.70
CA ALA A 140 -7.49 10.65 8.02
C ALA A 140 -6.35 10.88 7.01
N ASP A 141 -5.90 12.14 6.89
CA ASP A 141 -4.73 12.52 6.09
C ASP A 141 -4.80 12.13 4.60
N VAL A 142 -5.98 12.23 3.98
CA VAL A 142 -6.13 12.03 2.53
C VAL A 142 -5.30 13.05 1.75
N ARG A 143 -4.32 12.56 1.00
CA ARG A 143 -3.39 13.32 0.17
C ARG A 143 -3.48 12.87 -1.28
N ASP A 144 -3.27 13.79 -2.21
CA ASP A 144 -2.97 13.43 -3.59
C ASP A 144 -1.63 12.69 -3.63
N ALA A 145 -1.63 11.49 -4.20
CA ALA A 145 -0.39 10.86 -4.60
C ALA A 145 0.09 11.59 -5.85
N VAL A 146 0.94 12.60 -5.65
CA VAL A 146 1.65 13.26 -6.75
C VAL A 146 2.36 12.17 -7.53
N ALA A 147 2.07 12.06 -8.83
CA ALA A 147 2.82 11.21 -9.73
C ALA A 147 4.32 11.50 -9.51
N GLY A 148 5.11 10.46 -9.23
CA GLY A 148 6.55 10.60 -9.05
C GLY A 148 7.23 11.27 -10.25
N PRO A 149 8.54 11.55 -10.18
CA PRO A 149 9.27 12.18 -11.28
C PRO A 149 9.15 11.42 -12.62
N GLU A 150 8.83 10.12 -12.58
CA GLU A 150 8.35 9.33 -13.71
C GLU A 150 6.83 9.44 -13.95
N GLY A 151 6.37 10.62 -14.37
CA GLY A 151 5.24 10.76 -15.30
C GLY A 151 3.83 10.48 -14.75
N ARG A 152 2.89 11.32 -15.24
CA ARG A 152 1.43 11.18 -15.18
C ARG A 152 0.97 9.71 -15.11
N ALA A 153 0.21 9.35 -14.07
CA ALA A 153 -0.50 8.07 -14.02
C ALA A 153 -1.31 7.87 -15.33
N PRO A 154 -1.23 6.70 -15.97
CA PRO A 154 -2.02 6.42 -17.16
C PRO A 154 -3.48 6.34 -16.71
N SER A 155 -4.21 7.44 -16.94
CA SER A 155 -5.63 7.66 -16.59
C SER A 155 -5.90 7.80 -15.08
N GLY A 156 -6.74 8.77 -14.73
CA GLY A 156 -7.14 9.07 -13.35
C GLY A 156 -6.13 9.77 -12.42
N ALA A 157 -6.66 10.27 -11.30
CA ALA A 157 -5.92 10.78 -10.15
C ALA A 157 -5.87 9.70 -9.05
N ARG A 158 -4.86 9.77 -8.19
CA ARG A 158 -4.71 8.82 -7.07
C ARG A 158 -4.67 9.58 -5.76
N LEU A 159 -5.48 9.13 -4.81
CA LEU A 159 -5.53 9.61 -3.44
C LEU A 159 -5.02 8.51 -2.51
N THR A 160 -4.30 8.90 -1.47
CA THR A 160 -3.82 7.97 -0.45
C THR A 160 -4.10 8.51 0.95
N ALA A 161 -4.42 7.59 1.85
CA ALA A 161 -4.53 7.83 3.27
C ALA A 161 -4.08 6.56 4.02
N ARG A 162 -3.98 6.64 5.34
CA ARG A 162 -3.64 5.45 6.14
C ARG A 162 -4.73 4.38 5.94
N GLY A 163 -4.35 3.23 5.39
CA GLY A 163 -5.25 2.10 5.16
C GLY A 163 -6.05 2.14 3.86
N VAL A 164 -5.89 3.17 3.02
CA VAL A 164 -6.62 3.25 1.73
C VAL A 164 -5.80 3.87 0.60
N LEU A 165 -5.97 3.30 -0.59
CA LEU A 165 -5.61 3.89 -1.86
C LEU A 165 -6.88 4.04 -2.69
N ALA A 166 -7.15 5.25 -3.17
CA ALA A 166 -8.27 5.51 -4.04
C ALA A 166 -7.82 5.95 -5.43
N HIS A 167 -8.40 5.34 -6.46
CA HIS A 167 -8.32 5.80 -7.83
C HIS A 167 -9.55 6.64 -8.16
N VAL A 168 -9.36 7.74 -8.89
CA VAL A 168 -10.43 8.62 -9.35
C VAL A 168 -10.28 8.81 -10.84
N GLU A 169 -11.27 8.43 -11.65
CA GLU A 169 -11.38 8.82 -13.07
C GLU A 169 -12.28 10.05 -13.18
N PRO A 170 -11.72 11.27 -13.31
CA PRO A 170 -12.51 12.49 -13.17
C PRO A 170 -13.05 13.01 -14.51
N SER A 171 -12.83 12.30 -15.63
CA SER A 171 -13.34 12.69 -16.93
C SER A 171 -14.72 12.08 -17.21
N ALA A 172 -15.34 12.49 -18.32
CA ALA A 172 -16.59 11.88 -18.79
C ALA A 172 -16.40 10.46 -19.34
N ARG A 173 -15.17 9.93 -19.39
CA ARG A 173 -14.90 8.57 -19.89
C ARG A 173 -15.14 7.55 -18.78
N PRO A 174 -15.76 6.40 -19.10
CA PRO A 174 -15.88 5.32 -18.13
C PRO A 174 -14.50 4.85 -17.66
N ALA A 175 -14.36 4.58 -16.36
CA ALA A 175 -13.15 3.98 -15.80
C ALA A 175 -13.00 2.55 -16.33
N SER A 176 -11.81 2.23 -16.84
CA SER A 176 -11.55 0.96 -17.51
C SER A 176 -11.14 -0.15 -16.56
N LEU A 177 -11.25 -1.41 -17.01
CA LEU A 177 -10.72 -2.57 -16.31
C LEU A 177 -9.24 -2.40 -15.94
N ARG A 178 -8.43 -1.85 -16.85
CA ARG A 178 -7.01 -1.60 -16.62
C ARG A 178 -6.78 -0.64 -15.46
N ASP A 179 -7.55 0.44 -15.39
CA ASP A 179 -7.41 1.45 -14.33
C ASP A 179 -7.72 0.85 -12.97
N LEU A 180 -8.78 0.02 -12.92
CA LEU A 180 -9.18 -0.71 -11.73
C LEU A 180 -8.13 -1.73 -11.29
N GLU A 181 -7.64 -2.59 -12.19
CA GLU A 181 -6.65 -3.61 -11.85
C GLU A 181 -5.31 -3.00 -11.42
N CYS A 182 -4.88 -1.93 -12.09
CA CYS A 182 -3.68 -1.20 -11.70
C CYS A 182 -3.83 -0.54 -10.31
N ALA A 183 -4.99 0.04 -10.00
CA ALA A 183 -5.26 0.58 -8.68
C ALA A 183 -5.27 -0.52 -7.61
N TRP A 184 -5.95 -1.64 -7.88
CA TRP A 184 -6.04 -2.78 -6.98
C TRP A 184 -4.68 -3.43 -6.71
N LEU A 185 -3.87 -3.69 -7.75
CA LEU A 185 -2.53 -4.24 -7.57
C LEU A 185 -1.62 -3.29 -6.78
N THR A 186 -1.76 -1.97 -7.00
CA THR A 186 -1.01 -0.98 -6.21
C THR A 186 -1.43 -1.02 -4.74
N ALA A 187 -2.73 -1.07 -4.47
CA ALA A 187 -3.26 -1.15 -3.10
C ALA A 187 -2.83 -2.46 -2.42
N LEU A 188 -2.87 -3.59 -3.14
CA LEU A 188 -2.41 -4.89 -2.67
C LEU A 188 -0.92 -4.86 -2.30
N THR A 189 -0.09 -4.23 -3.13
CA THR A 189 1.36 -4.05 -2.86
C THR A 189 1.62 -3.27 -1.58
N HIS A 190 0.73 -2.35 -1.23
CA HIS A 190 0.81 -1.54 -0.02
C HIS A 190 -0.03 -2.10 1.15
N GLU A 191 -0.66 -3.27 0.99
CA GLU A 191 -1.55 -3.89 1.97
C GLU A 191 -2.65 -2.94 2.48
N VAL A 192 -3.19 -2.12 1.59
CA VAL A 192 -4.27 -1.17 1.89
C VAL A 192 -5.54 -1.50 1.10
N THR A 193 -6.68 -1.00 1.56
CA THR A 193 -7.94 -1.11 0.83
C THR A 193 -7.87 -0.30 -0.47
N CYS A 194 -8.30 -0.89 -1.58
CA CYS A 194 -8.49 -0.18 -2.85
C CYS A 194 -9.92 0.34 -2.93
N VAL A 195 -10.12 1.60 -3.36
CA VAL A 195 -11.44 2.18 -3.64
C VAL A 195 -11.39 2.88 -4.99
N CYS A 196 -12.44 2.79 -5.82
CA CYS A 196 -12.48 3.45 -7.11
C CYS A 196 -13.66 4.42 -7.22
N PHE A 197 -13.39 5.61 -7.74
CA PHE A 197 -14.37 6.64 -8.06
C PHE A 197 -14.34 6.95 -9.56
N ALA A 198 -15.50 7.18 -10.16
CA ALA A 198 -15.61 7.66 -11.54
C ALA A 198 -16.63 8.80 -11.63
N LEU A 199 -16.36 9.83 -12.43
CA LEU A 199 -17.33 10.91 -12.68
C LEU A 199 -18.48 10.46 -13.61
N SER A 200 -18.21 9.57 -14.58
CA SER A 200 -19.25 9.06 -15.48
C SER A 200 -19.77 7.69 -15.05
N ASP A 201 -19.01 6.62 -15.24
CA ASP A 201 -19.34 5.25 -14.86
C ASP A 201 -18.10 4.35 -14.98
N PHE A 202 -18.26 3.04 -14.84
CA PHE A 202 -17.24 2.03 -15.08
C PHE A 202 -17.61 1.19 -16.31
N THR A 203 -16.63 0.59 -16.99
CA THR A 203 -16.95 -0.38 -18.05
C THR A 203 -17.57 -1.66 -17.43
N PRO A 204 -18.40 -2.42 -18.17
CA PRO A 204 -19.01 -3.65 -17.65
C PRO A 204 -17.99 -4.64 -17.10
N GLU A 205 -16.85 -4.80 -17.78
CA GLU A 205 -15.77 -5.69 -17.36
C GLU A 205 -15.12 -5.21 -16.05
N ALA A 206 -15.01 -3.90 -15.85
CA ALA A 206 -14.51 -3.34 -14.61
C ALA A 206 -15.49 -3.59 -13.45
N CYS A 207 -16.81 -3.50 -13.69
CA CYS A 207 -17.83 -3.80 -12.69
C CYS A 207 -17.80 -5.28 -12.25
N GLU A 208 -17.74 -6.21 -13.21
CA GLU A 208 -17.62 -7.65 -12.93
C GLU A 208 -16.35 -7.93 -12.12
N ARG A 209 -15.21 -7.39 -12.57
CA ARG A 209 -13.94 -7.60 -11.88
C ARG A 209 -13.91 -6.99 -10.48
N ALA A 210 -14.50 -5.81 -10.29
CA ALA A 210 -14.59 -5.19 -8.98
C ALA A 210 -15.38 -6.04 -7.98
N ALA A 211 -16.48 -6.67 -8.45
CA ALA A 211 -17.28 -7.56 -7.62
C ALA A 211 -16.48 -8.81 -7.19
N GLU A 212 -15.72 -9.41 -8.10
CA GLU A 212 -14.84 -10.54 -7.78
C GLU A 212 -13.74 -10.18 -6.77
N LEU A 213 -13.17 -8.97 -6.89
CA LEU A 213 -12.07 -8.50 -6.06
C LEU A 213 -12.53 -7.83 -4.76
N GLY A 214 -13.84 -7.61 -4.59
CA GLY A 214 -14.39 -6.85 -3.46
C GLY A 214 -13.98 -5.38 -3.44
N VAL A 215 -13.72 -4.77 -4.61
CA VAL A 215 -13.33 -3.36 -4.71
C VAL A 215 -14.57 -2.47 -4.70
N PRO A 216 -14.72 -1.54 -3.72
CA PRO A 216 -15.79 -0.55 -3.69
C PRO A 216 -15.75 0.38 -4.91
N LEU A 217 -16.88 0.47 -5.62
CA LEU A 217 -17.08 1.38 -6.75
C LEU A 217 -18.06 2.49 -6.40
N PHE A 218 -17.66 3.74 -6.65
CA PHE A 218 -18.52 4.91 -6.47
C PHE A 218 -18.60 5.74 -7.76
N ARG A 219 -19.81 6.13 -8.15
CA ARG A 219 -20.00 7.19 -9.15
C ARG A 219 -20.13 8.53 -8.45
N ILE A 220 -19.41 9.55 -8.91
CA ILE A 220 -19.55 10.91 -8.40
C ILE A 220 -20.68 11.59 -9.17
N GLU A 221 -21.81 11.84 -8.51
CA GLU A 221 -22.92 12.59 -9.09
C GLU A 221 -22.57 14.10 -9.17
N LEU A 222 -23.21 14.83 -10.09
CA LEU A 222 -22.95 16.26 -10.28
C LEU A 222 -23.40 17.13 -9.08
N ASP A 223 -24.29 16.61 -8.24
CA ASP A 223 -24.66 17.23 -6.97
C ASP A 223 -23.55 17.11 -5.90
N GLY A 224 -22.54 16.29 -6.16
CA GLY A 224 -21.39 16.04 -5.30
C GLY A 224 -21.54 14.85 -4.37
N VAL A 225 -22.61 14.06 -4.45
CA VAL A 225 -22.79 12.85 -3.64
C VAL A 225 -22.27 11.63 -4.39
N PRO A 226 -21.28 10.90 -3.85
CA PRO A 226 -20.89 9.63 -4.45
C PRO A 226 -21.98 8.56 -4.25
N ALA A 227 -22.48 8.01 -5.35
CA ALA A 227 -23.40 6.88 -5.37
C ALA A 227 -22.63 5.55 -5.34
N ALA A 228 -22.95 4.67 -4.40
CA ALA A 228 -22.41 3.32 -4.36
C ALA A 228 -22.96 2.49 -5.52
N LEU A 229 -22.08 1.80 -6.25
CA LEU A 229 -22.45 1.02 -7.43
C LEU A 229 -22.44 -0.51 -7.18
N ASN A 230 -21.88 -0.95 -6.06
CA ASN A 230 -21.81 -2.36 -5.70
C ASN A 230 -21.88 -2.59 -4.19
N GLY A 231 -22.13 -3.84 -3.77
CA GLY A 231 -22.27 -4.18 -2.35
C GLY A 231 -21.03 -3.84 -1.51
N ALA A 232 -19.83 -3.94 -2.06
CA ALA A 232 -18.60 -3.52 -1.37
C ALA A 232 -18.60 -2.01 -1.07
N ALA A 233 -19.11 -1.19 -1.98
CA ALA A 233 -19.31 0.24 -1.76
C ALA A 233 -20.40 0.53 -0.73
N ASP A 234 -21.52 -0.20 -0.74
CA ASP A 234 -22.56 -0.07 0.29
C ASP A 234 -22.02 -0.44 1.67
N GLU A 235 -21.27 -1.53 1.79
CA GLU A 235 -20.66 -1.97 3.03
C GLU A 235 -19.65 -0.94 3.56
N LEU A 236 -18.79 -0.41 2.69
CA LEU A 236 -17.84 0.64 3.07
C LEU A 236 -18.57 1.92 3.47
N ALA A 237 -19.61 2.30 2.72
CA ALA A 237 -20.44 3.47 3.00
C ALA A 237 -21.21 3.32 4.32
N ALA A 238 -21.56 2.11 4.75
CA ALA A 238 -22.25 1.81 6.01
C ALA A 238 -21.30 1.69 7.22
N ARG A 239 -20.16 1.02 7.05
CA ARG A 239 -19.18 0.77 8.13
C ARG A 239 -18.26 1.98 8.37
N GLY A 240 -17.86 2.67 7.32
CA GLY A 240 -16.72 3.59 7.39
C GLY A 240 -15.37 2.86 7.32
N ALA A 241 -14.29 3.61 7.49
CA ALA A 241 -12.90 3.15 7.51
C ALA A 241 -12.61 2.15 8.65
#